data_AF-A0A0L0V010-F1
#
_entry.id   AF-A0A0L0V010-F1
#
_cell.length_a   1.000
_cell.length_b   1.000
_cell.length_c   1.000
_cell.angle_alpha   90.00
_cell.angle_beta   90.00
_cell.angle_gamma   90.00
#
_symmetry.space_group_name_H-M   'P 1'
#
loop_
_entity.id
_entity.type
_entity.pdbx_description
1 polymer ?
#
loop_
_entity_poly.entity_id
_entity_poly.type
_entity_poly.pdbx_seq_one_letter_code
_entity_poly.pdbx_strand_id
1 'polypeptide(L)'
;MKRNIEHSKLMDGKKTVLVSHSMGGSIILFFLKWVKAQGPLFGNGGPNWADEHIESVVNIEGTLLGVPKTMAALLSGEMRDTAELNPAGVYILEKLFSRRERAAMLRSWAGSAALWPKGGEVIWGDSSSAPNDPINATMTAGNVYTLRHSEEKSNLTMLSACQFLLQQTPPSFQKMLESKFSFRIESDPNCLIANNQDFRKWTNPLEVQLPKSKNLKILCLYGVGKPTEEINLNQTILRQKEPKQNVKLQESNVIRNIKHPSRL
;
A
#
# COMPACT_ATOMS: atom_id res chain seq x y z
N MET A 1 13.71 19.43 3.26
CA MET A 1 14.59 18.25 3.13
C MET A 1 15.92 18.58 2.45
N LYS A 2 15.97 18.89 1.14
CA LYS A 2 17.20 19.22 0.38
C LYS A 2 18.16 20.17 1.12
N ARG A 3 17.67 21.35 1.54
CA ARG A 3 18.48 22.35 2.25
C ARG A 3 19.15 21.82 3.51
N ASN A 4 18.46 20.98 4.28
CA ASN A 4 19.02 20.41 5.51
C ASN A 4 20.14 19.40 5.21
N ILE A 5 19.99 18.63 4.13
CA ILE A 5 21.00 17.67 3.67
C ILE A 5 22.25 18.41 3.17
N GLU A 6 22.06 19.45 2.35
CA GLU A 6 23.17 20.28 1.86
C GLU A 6 23.90 20.97 3.01
N HIS A 7 23.13 21.55 3.95
CA HIS A 7 23.69 22.20 5.13
C HIS A 7 24.45 21.23 6.04
N SER A 8 23.92 20.04 6.32
CA SER A 8 24.63 19.04 7.14
C SER A 8 25.96 18.63 6.51
N LYS A 9 26.00 18.44 5.19
CA LYS A 9 27.27 18.16 4.49
C LYS A 9 28.25 19.33 4.59
N LEU A 10 27.78 20.57 4.48
CA LEU A 10 28.63 21.76 4.60
C LEU A 10 29.23 21.90 6.00
N MET A 11 28.47 21.57 7.04
CA MET A 11 28.92 21.70 8.43
C MET A 11 29.81 20.54 8.88
N ASP A 12 29.39 19.30 8.59
CA ASP A 12 30.02 18.09 9.14
C ASP A 12 31.00 17.42 8.17
N GLY A 13 31.03 17.85 6.90
CA GLY A 13 31.82 17.23 5.84
C GLY A 13 31.35 15.83 5.43
N LYS A 14 30.20 15.36 5.95
CA LYS A 14 29.69 13.99 5.77
C LYS A 14 28.41 13.96 4.93
N LYS A 15 28.24 12.88 4.17
CA LYS A 15 27.00 12.60 3.44
C LYS A 15 25.90 12.14 4.40
N THR A 16 24.65 12.42 4.07
CA THR A 16 23.48 12.08 4.90
C THR A 16 23.02 10.65 4.65
N VAL A 17 22.63 9.95 5.71
CA VAL A 17 21.87 8.69 5.65
C VAL A 17 20.38 9.00 5.72
N LEU A 18 19.62 8.55 4.73
CA LEU A 18 18.16 8.70 4.72
C LEU A 18 17.51 7.43 5.27
N VAL A 19 16.75 7.56 6.35
CA VAL A 19 15.98 6.44 6.93
C VAL A 19 14.50 6.68 6.67
N SER A 20 13.83 5.68 6.13
CA SER A 20 12.39 5.68 5.93
C SER A 20 11.73 4.49 6.59
N HIS A 21 10.47 4.68 6.95
CA HIS A 21 9.58 3.64 7.45
C HIS A 21 8.26 3.66 6.65
N SER A 22 7.74 2.50 6.29
CA SER A 22 6.44 2.36 5.62
C SER A 22 6.34 3.22 4.34
N MET A 23 5.30 4.03 4.18
CA MET A 23 5.11 4.93 3.03
C MET A 23 6.28 5.92 2.83
N GLY A 24 7.10 6.15 3.86
CA GLY A 24 8.30 6.98 3.77
C GLY A 24 9.26 6.53 2.66
N GLY A 25 9.30 5.24 2.30
CA GLY A 25 10.11 4.73 1.20
C GLY A 25 9.71 5.34 -0.15
N SER A 26 8.41 5.43 -0.42
CA SER A 26 7.88 6.08 -1.64
C SER A 26 8.15 7.59 -1.64
N ILE A 27 8.14 8.24 -0.46
CA ILE A 27 8.47 9.66 -0.33
C ILE A 27 9.96 9.92 -0.59
N ILE A 28 10.85 9.05 -0.09
CA ILE A 28 12.29 9.15 -0.41
C ILE A 28 12.52 8.98 -1.91
N LEU A 29 11.88 7.99 -2.56
CA LEU A 29 11.98 7.81 -4.01
C LEU A 29 11.53 9.08 -4.74
N PHE A 30 10.40 9.64 -4.36
CA PHE A 30 9.89 10.89 -4.92
C PHE A 30 10.89 12.04 -4.72
N PHE A 31 11.42 12.20 -3.51
CA PHE A 31 12.39 13.24 -3.19
C PHE A 31 13.66 13.12 -4.04
N LEU A 32 14.20 11.92 -4.22
CA LEU A 32 15.41 11.68 -5.03
C LEU A 32 15.18 11.98 -6.51
N LYS A 33 13.94 11.90 -7.00
CA LYS A 33 13.57 12.36 -8.34
C LYS A 33 13.41 13.85 -8.42
N TRP A 34 12.62 14.41 -7.51
CA TRP A 34 12.35 15.83 -7.42
C TRP A 34 13.64 16.65 -7.28
N VAL A 35 14.62 16.17 -6.49
CA VAL A 35 15.88 16.89 -6.28
C VAL A 35 16.73 16.98 -7.55
N LYS A 36 16.69 15.94 -8.39
CA LYS A 36 17.45 15.86 -9.65
C LYS A 36 16.75 16.59 -10.80
N ALA A 37 15.43 16.63 -10.80
CA ALA A 37 14.63 17.22 -11.87
C ALA A 37 14.93 18.72 -12.04
N GLN A 38 14.75 19.23 -13.27
CA GLN A 38 15.07 20.61 -13.65
C GLN A 38 13.80 21.41 -13.95
N GLY A 39 13.64 22.57 -13.32
CA GLY A 39 12.47 23.41 -13.51
C GLY A 39 12.18 24.31 -12.31
N PRO A 40 11.28 25.29 -12.44
CA PRO A 40 11.03 26.30 -11.42
C PRO A 40 10.50 25.73 -10.09
N LEU A 41 9.84 24.56 -10.13
CA LEU A 41 9.25 23.90 -8.96
C LEU A 41 10.04 22.67 -8.48
N PHE A 42 11.18 22.38 -9.10
CA PHE A 42 12.01 21.21 -8.81
C PHE A 42 13.24 21.57 -7.98
N GLY A 43 13.94 20.55 -7.48
CA GLY A 43 15.06 20.78 -6.58
C GLY A 43 16.31 21.31 -7.27
N ASN A 44 16.45 21.13 -8.59
CA ASN A 44 17.56 21.64 -9.40
C ASN A 44 18.96 21.30 -8.82
N GLY A 45 19.10 20.15 -8.16
CA GLY A 45 20.36 19.69 -7.56
C GLY A 45 21.36 19.15 -8.57
N GLY A 46 20.91 18.83 -9.78
CA GLY A 46 21.75 18.25 -10.83
C GLY A 46 21.90 16.73 -10.73
N PRO A 47 22.55 16.08 -11.72
CA PRO A 47 22.58 14.63 -11.86
C PRO A 47 23.43 13.92 -10.78
N ASN A 48 24.42 14.60 -10.21
CA ASN A 48 25.36 14.04 -9.25
C ASN A 48 24.95 14.30 -7.79
N TRP A 49 23.87 15.06 -7.56
CA TRP A 49 23.48 15.49 -6.21
C TRP A 49 23.33 14.33 -5.23
N ALA A 50 22.70 13.23 -5.65
CA ALA A 50 22.52 12.06 -4.81
C ALA A 50 23.87 11.42 -4.44
N ASP A 51 24.80 11.29 -5.39
CA ASP A 51 26.14 10.74 -5.13
C ASP A 51 26.94 11.65 -4.19
N GLU A 52 26.78 12.96 -4.32
CA GLU A 52 27.51 13.94 -3.53
C GLU A 52 26.97 14.07 -2.11
N HIS A 53 25.66 13.93 -1.90
CA HIS A 53 25.01 14.28 -0.64
C HIS A 53 24.45 13.11 0.16
N ILE A 54 24.17 11.97 -0.48
CA ILE A 54 23.54 10.83 0.16
C ILE A 54 24.55 9.68 0.27
N GLU A 55 24.74 9.20 1.50
CA GLU A 55 25.58 8.04 1.79
C GLU A 55 24.81 6.75 1.53
N SER A 56 23.64 6.66 2.15
CA SER A 56 22.79 5.49 2.06
C SER A 56 21.31 5.84 2.24
N VAL A 57 20.46 4.98 1.69
CA VAL A 57 19.02 4.96 1.92
C VAL A 57 18.70 3.67 2.65
N VAL A 58 18.15 3.78 3.85
CA VAL A 58 17.63 2.68 4.65
C VAL A 58 16.11 2.71 4.59
N ASN A 59 15.52 1.67 4.04
CA ASN A 59 14.09 1.52 3.87
C ASN A 59 13.58 0.41 4.77
N ILE A 60 12.83 0.77 5.80
CA ILE A 60 12.26 -0.14 6.81
C ILE A 60 10.78 -0.36 6.48
N GLU A 61 10.43 -1.57 6.06
CA GLU A 61 9.07 -1.98 5.70
C GLU A 61 8.43 -1.07 4.63
N GLY A 62 9.25 -0.63 3.67
CA GLY A 62 8.81 0.33 2.66
C GLY A 62 7.76 -0.21 1.70
N THR A 63 6.72 0.56 1.46
CA THR A 63 5.57 0.18 0.62
C THR A 63 5.75 0.58 -0.85
N LEU A 64 6.96 0.38 -1.40
CA LEU A 64 7.34 0.87 -2.73
C LEU A 64 6.44 0.34 -3.86
N LEU A 65 5.95 -0.90 -3.75
CA LEU A 65 5.04 -1.52 -4.72
C LEU A 65 3.56 -1.34 -4.37
N GLY A 66 3.25 -0.54 -3.33
CA GLY A 66 1.92 -0.49 -2.73
C GLY A 66 1.65 -1.67 -1.80
N VAL A 67 0.48 -1.66 -1.15
CA VAL A 67 0.06 -2.72 -0.23
C VAL A 67 -1.39 -3.14 -0.52
N PRO A 68 -1.69 -4.44 -0.66
CA PRO A 68 -3.05 -4.91 -0.95
C PRO A 68 -4.09 -4.41 0.07
N LYS A 69 -3.72 -4.37 1.37
CA LYS A 69 -4.57 -3.89 2.48
C LYS A 69 -5.21 -2.52 2.23
N THR A 70 -4.54 -1.65 1.47
CA THR A 70 -5.06 -0.32 1.12
C THR A 70 -6.38 -0.39 0.36
N MET A 71 -6.58 -1.39 -0.50
CA MET A 71 -7.81 -1.45 -1.29
C MET A 71 -9.02 -1.80 -0.41
N ALA A 72 -8.84 -2.68 0.58
CA ALA A 72 -9.90 -2.99 1.54
C ALA A 72 -10.35 -1.72 2.25
N ALA A 73 -9.39 -0.95 2.76
CA ALA A 73 -9.66 0.30 3.45
C ALA A 73 -10.31 1.35 2.52
N LEU A 74 -9.85 1.45 1.27
CA LEU A 74 -10.45 2.33 0.27
C LEU A 74 -11.86 1.91 -0.14
N LEU A 75 -12.18 0.61 -0.11
CA LEU A 75 -13.49 0.12 -0.51
C LEU A 75 -14.51 0.20 0.63
N SER A 76 -14.16 -0.28 1.83
CA SER A 76 -15.08 -0.44 2.95
C SER A 76 -14.90 0.58 4.07
N GLY A 77 -13.78 1.32 4.12
CA GLY A 77 -13.43 2.16 5.27
C GLY A 77 -13.07 1.37 6.53
N GLU A 78 -12.88 0.05 6.39
CA GLU A 78 -12.47 -0.85 7.47
C GLU A 78 -10.95 -0.99 7.50
N MET A 79 -10.37 -0.85 8.68
CA MET A 79 -8.95 -1.10 8.92
C MET A 79 -8.86 -2.24 9.93
N ARG A 80 -7.96 -3.20 9.74
CA ARG A 80 -7.77 -4.31 10.70
C ARG A 80 -7.61 -3.82 12.14
N ASP A 81 -6.87 -2.75 12.33
CA ASP A 81 -6.59 -2.13 13.63
C ASP A 81 -7.89 -1.61 14.30
N THR A 82 -8.90 -1.27 13.50
CA THR A 82 -10.27 -0.95 13.99
C THR A 82 -11.15 -2.19 14.17
N ALA A 83 -10.88 -3.27 13.45
CA ALA A 83 -11.59 -4.55 13.60
C ALA A 83 -11.12 -5.33 14.84
N GLU A 84 -9.91 -5.05 15.34
CA GLU A 84 -9.35 -5.61 16.58
C GLU A 84 -9.76 -4.82 17.84
N LEU A 85 -10.50 -3.72 17.70
CA LEU A 85 -11.07 -2.99 18.83
C LEU A 85 -12.13 -3.84 19.54
N ASN A 86 -12.27 -3.64 20.85
CA ASN A 86 -13.37 -4.24 21.59
C ASN A 86 -14.73 -3.72 21.05
N PRO A 87 -15.84 -4.45 21.22
CA PRO A 87 -17.15 -4.08 20.65
C PRO A 87 -17.62 -2.66 21.02
N ALA A 88 -17.28 -2.18 22.22
CA ALA A 88 -17.61 -0.82 22.64
C ALA A 88 -16.81 0.24 21.87
N GLY A 89 -15.52 -0.01 21.61
CA GLY A 89 -14.66 0.84 20.79
C GLY A 89 -15.12 0.90 19.33
N VAL A 90 -15.51 -0.24 18.75
CA VAL A 90 -16.10 -0.29 17.40
C VAL A 90 -17.41 0.51 17.34
N TYR A 91 -18.28 0.37 18.34
CA TYR A 91 -19.54 1.10 18.40
C TYR A 91 -19.34 2.62 18.50
N ILE A 92 -18.44 3.08 19.36
CA ILE A 92 -18.10 4.49 19.48
C ILE A 92 -17.50 5.02 18.18
N LEU A 93 -16.60 4.25 17.55
CA LEU A 93 -15.99 4.63 16.28
C LEU A 93 -17.02 4.74 15.16
N GLU A 94 -17.93 3.77 15.03
CA GLU A 94 -19.03 3.82 14.06
C GLU A 94 -19.99 5.00 14.30
N LYS A 95 -20.16 5.44 15.55
CA LYS A 95 -20.96 6.61 15.89
C LYS A 95 -20.28 7.94 15.56
N LEU A 96 -18.96 8.03 15.68
CA LEU A 96 -18.19 9.25 15.39
C LEU A 96 -17.80 9.37 13.92
N PHE A 97 -17.47 8.24 13.28
CA PHE A 97 -17.08 8.14 11.89
C PHE A 97 -17.57 6.80 11.33
N SER A 98 -18.68 6.81 10.60
CA SER A 98 -19.19 5.60 9.95
C SER A 98 -18.17 5.03 8.95
N ARG A 99 -18.29 3.73 8.64
CA ARG A 99 -17.52 3.08 7.55
C ARG A 99 -17.49 3.91 6.25
N ARG A 100 -18.63 4.50 5.89
CA ARG A 100 -18.76 5.32 4.67
C ARG A 100 -17.94 6.60 4.74
N GLU A 101 -17.99 7.30 5.88
CA GLU A 101 -17.21 8.53 6.08
C GLU A 101 -15.72 8.23 6.09
N ARG A 102 -15.29 7.12 6.71
CA ARG A 102 -13.89 6.68 6.67
C ARG A 102 -13.44 6.35 5.25
N ALA A 103 -14.25 5.61 4.49
CA ALA A 103 -13.96 5.31 3.08
C ALA A 103 -13.87 6.59 2.23
N ALA A 104 -14.81 7.52 2.42
CA ALA A 104 -14.80 8.82 1.73
C ALA A 104 -13.57 9.66 2.09
N MET A 105 -13.18 9.66 3.36
CA MET A 105 -11.98 10.34 3.85
C MET A 105 -10.72 9.74 3.21
N LEU A 106 -10.53 8.42 3.26
CA LEU A 106 -9.39 7.73 2.65
C LEU A 106 -9.30 7.97 1.13
N ARG A 107 -10.44 8.05 0.44
CA ARG A 107 -10.50 8.39 -0.99
C ARG A 107 -10.21 9.86 -1.28
N SER A 108 -10.25 10.75 -0.29
CA SER A 108 -9.84 12.15 -0.49
C SER A 108 -8.35 12.37 -0.21
N TRP A 109 -7.67 11.41 0.44
CA TRP A 109 -6.26 11.50 0.79
C TRP A 109 -5.36 10.91 -0.30
N ALA A 110 -4.52 11.76 -0.90
CA ALA A 110 -3.50 11.31 -1.85
C ALA A 110 -2.50 10.30 -1.25
N GLY A 111 -2.30 10.31 0.07
CA GLY A 111 -1.47 9.33 0.77
C GLY A 111 -1.99 7.90 0.63
N SER A 112 -3.30 7.69 0.79
CA SER A 112 -3.93 6.38 0.59
C SER A 112 -3.81 5.92 -0.86
N ALA A 113 -3.93 6.84 -1.82
CA ALA A 113 -3.69 6.56 -3.24
C ALA A 113 -2.22 6.20 -3.56
N ALA A 114 -1.24 6.75 -2.84
CA ALA A 114 0.17 6.42 -3.04
C ALA A 114 0.50 4.95 -2.69
N LEU A 115 -0.29 4.36 -1.78
CA LEU A 115 -0.19 2.96 -1.36
C LEU A 115 -0.89 1.97 -2.30
N TRP A 116 -1.47 2.46 -3.39
CA TRP A 116 -2.12 1.62 -4.39
C TRP A 116 -1.13 0.63 -5.02
N PRO A 117 -1.53 -0.65 -5.21
CA PRO A 117 -0.69 -1.69 -5.79
C PRO A 117 -0.16 -1.33 -7.18
N LYS A 118 1.13 -1.58 -7.41
CA LYS A 118 1.86 -1.26 -8.65
C LYS A 118 2.29 -2.54 -9.36
N GLY A 119 2.31 -2.49 -10.69
CA GLY A 119 2.87 -3.54 -11.53
C GLY A 119 1.93 -4.68 -11.91
N GLY A 120 0.66 -4.62 -11.47
CA GLY A 120 -0.38 -5.56 -11.91
C GLY A 120 0.03 -7.02 -11.75
N GLU A 121 -0.32 -7.85 -12.73
CA GLU A 121 -0.13 -9.30 -12.68
C GLU A 121 1.36 -9.71 -12.71
N VAL A 122 2.23 -8.89 -13.29
CA VAL A 122 3.69 -9.16 -13.32
C VAL A 122 4.28 -9.18 -11.91
N ILE A 123 3.78 -8.33 -11.00
CA ILE A 123 4.25 -8.24 -9.62
C ILE A 123 3.43 -9.10 -8.67
N TRP A 124 2.11 -9.10 -8.85
CA TRP A 124 1.18 -9.68 -7.88
C TRP A 124 0.66 -11.06 -8.28
N GLY A 125 1.03 -11.57 -9.45
CA GLY A 125 0.52 -12.83 -9.99
C GLY A 125 -0.83 -12.68 -10.69
N ASP A 126 -1.25 -13.77 -11.30
CA ASP A 126 -2.50 -13.90 -12.04
C ASP A 126 -3.41 -14.97 -11.40
N SER A 127 -4.50 -15.32 -12.08
CA SER A 127 -5.46 -16.32 -11.59
C SER A 127 -4.88 -17.73 -11.47
N SER A 128 -3.68 -17.99 -12.01
CA SER A 128 -3.02 -19.29 -12.02
C SER A 128 -1.89 -19.39 -10.98
N SER A 129 -1.12 -18.32 -10.77
CA SER A 129 0.04 -18.36 -9.87
C SER A 129 0.46 -16.97 -9.38
N ALA A 130 1.12 -16.93 -8.22
CA ALA A 130 1.78 -15.76 -7.68
C ALA A 130 3.18 -16.08 -7.12
N PRO A 131 4.07 -15.07 -7.03
CA PRO A 131 5.46 -15.28 -6.59
C PRO A 131 5.62 -15.88 -5.18
N ASN A 132 4.62 -15.72 -4.33
CA ASN A 132 4.59 -16.20 -2.95
C ASN A 132 3.81 -17.51 -2.78
N ASP A 133 3.35 -18.13 -3.87
CA ASP A 133 2.67 -19.41 -3.81
C ASP A 133 3.64 -20.52 -3.36
N PRO A 134 3.25 -21.38 -2.41
CA PRO A 134 4.01 -22.59 -2.12
C PRO A 134 4.02 -23.53 -3.34
N ILE A 135 5.05 -24.36 -3.46
CA ILE A 135 5.27 -25.27 -4.62
C ILE A 135 4.06 -26.18 -4.91
N ASN A 136 3.23 -26.49 -3.91
CA ASN A 136 2.02 -27.30 -4.03
C ASN A 136 0.74 -26.51 -3.65
N ALA A 137 0.67 -25.23 -4.04
CA ALA A 137 -0.49 -24.40 -3.75
C ALA A 137 -1.75 -24.91 -4.48
N THR A 138 -2.82 -25.19 -3.74
CA THR A 138 -4.15 -25.45 -4.30
C THR A 138 -4.93 -24.16 -4.57
N MET A 139 -4.49 -23.05 -3.96
CA MET A 139 -5.02 -21.71 -4.16
C MET A 139 -3.86 -20.75 -4.36
N THR A 140 -3.94 -19.92 -5.40
CA THR A 140 -2.94 -18.89 -5.70
C THR A 140 -3.23 -17.61 -4.96
N ALA A 141 -2.18 -16.98 -4.41
CA ALA A 141 -2.22 -15.63 -3.86
C ALA A 141 -2.39 -14.54 -4.92
N GLY A 142 -2.33 -14.90 -6.21
CA GLY A 142 -2.62 -13.99 -7.33
C GLY A 142 -4.09 -13.59 -7.37
N ASN A 143 -4.96 -14.41 -6.80
CA ASN A 143 -6.34 -14.07 -6.51
C ASN A 143 -6.45 -13.27 -5.20
N VAL A 144 -6.17 -11.97 -5.26
CA VAL A 144 -6.05 -11.09 -4.08
C VAL A 144 -7.39 -10.85 -3.38
N TYR A 145 -8.50 -10.92 -4.12
CA TYR A 145 -9.85 -10.75 -3.54
C TYR A 145 -10.79 -11.87 -3.94
N THR A 146 -11.49 -12.40 -2.95
CA THR A 146 -12.67 -13.24 -3.18
C THR A 146 -13.92 -12.44 -2.88
N LEU A 147 -14.69 -12.14 -3.93
CA LEU A 147 -16.02 -11.58 -3.79
C LEU A 147 -17.01 -12.70 -3.54
N ARG A 148 -17.70 -12.65 -2.39
CA ARG A 148 -18.84 -13.52 -2.14
C ARG A 148 -20.10 -12.79 -2.60
N HIS A 149 -20.54 -13.09 -3.82
CA HIS A 149 -21.91 -12.78 -4.24
C HIS A 149 -22.82 -13.94 -3.83
N SER A 150 -24.12 -13.66 -3.66
CA SER A 150 -25.09 -14.74 -3.52
C SER A 150 -24.98 -15.63 -4.76
N GLU A 151 -24.53 -16.87 -4.54
CA GLU A 151 -24.35 -17.98 -5.50
C GLU A 151 -23.09 -18.01 -6.39
N GLU A 152 -22.43 -16.88 -6.71
CA GLU A 152 -21.15 -16.89 -7.46
C GLU A 152 -19.97 -16.34 -6.66
N LYS A 153 -18.92 -17.16 -6.52
CA LYS A 153 -17.60 -16.75 -6.00
C LYS A 153 -16.74 -16.28 -7.17
N SER A 154 -16.48 -14.99 -7.27
CA SER A 154 -15.49 -14.47 -8.22
C SER A 154 -14.20 -14.11 -7.49
N ASN A 155 -13.13 -14.78 -7.90
CA ASN A 155 -11.77 -14.45 -7.48
C ASN A 155 -11.21 -13.40 -8.44
N LEU A 156 -10.66 -12.33 -7.89
CA LEU A 156 -10.11 -11.22 -8.66
C LEU A 156 -8.60 -11.17 -8.53
N THR A 157 -7.91 -11.04 -9.67
CA THR A 157 -6.49 -10.67 -9.69
C THR A 157 -6.31 -9.25 -9.16
N MET A 158 -5.07 -8.86 -8.83
CA MET A 158 -4.80 -7.51 -8.36
C MET A 158 -5.32 -6.44 -9.32
N LEU A 159 -5.14 -6.65 -10.64
CA LEU A 159 -5.58 -5.70 -11.66
C LEU A 159 -7.11 -5.60 -11.72
N SER A 160 -7.80 -6.74 -11.75
CA SER A 160 -9.26 -6.78 -11.74
C SER A 160 -9.85 -6.18 -10.47
N ALA A 161 -9.21 -6.39 -9.32
CA ALA A 161 -9.62 -5.79 -8.06
C ALA A 161 -9.43 -4.26 -8.06
N CYS A 162 -8.33 -3.77 -8.63
CA CYS A 162 -8.11 -2.34 -8.84
C CYS A 162 -9.21 -1.72 -9.70
N GLN A 163 -9.54 -2.36 -10.83
CA GLN A 163 -10.61 -1.91 -11.72
C GLN A 163 -11.99 -1.92 -11.03
N PHE A 164 -12.30 -3.02 -10.32
CA PHE A 164 -13.51 -3.12 -9.53
C PHE A 164 -13.61 -2.00 -8.50
N LEU A 165 -12.52 -1.71 -7.76
CA LEU A 165 -12.53 -0.63 -6.78
C LEU A 165 -12.79 0.72 -7.44
N LEU A 166 -12.14 1.02 -8.56
CA LEU A 166 -12.35 2.27 -9.28
C LEU A 166 -13.82 2.46 -9.66
N GLN A 167 -14.49 1.41 -10.14
CA GLN A 167 -15.94 1.43 -10.44
C GLN A 167 -16.81 1.74 -9.21
N GLN A 168 -16.34 1.40 -7.99
CA GLN A 168 -17.04 1.68 -6.73
C GLN A 168 -16.64 3.02 -6.09
N THR A 169 -15.76 3.80 -6.72
CA THR A 169 -15.28 5.09 -6.18
C THR A 169 -15.81 6.29 -6.94
N PRO A 170 -15.92 7.47 -6.28
CA PRO A 170 -16.34 8.70 -6.95
C PRO A 170 -15.37 9.10 -8.07
N PRO A 171 -15.85 9.79 -9.14
CA PRO A 171 -15.00 10.28 -10.22
C PRO A 171 -13.86 11.20 -9.76
N SER A 172 -14.04 11.92 -8.65
CA SER A 172 -13.00 12.76 -8.05
C SER A 172 -11.76 11.96 -7.63
N PHE A 173 -11.95 10.75 -7.11
CA PHE A 173 -10.84 9.86 -6.74
C PHE A 173 -10.10 9.34 -7.97
N GLN A 174 -10.85 8.92 -8.99
CA GLN A 174 -10.27 8.46 -10.26
C GLN A 174 -9.43 9.55 -10.91
N LYS A 175 -9.97 10.78 -10.99
CA LYS A 175 -9.25 11.95 -11.51
C LYS A 175 -8.00 12.29 -10.69
N MET A 176 -8.07 12.17 -9.36
CA MET A 176 -6.91 12.34 -8.50
C MET A 176 -5.83 11.29 -8.80
N LEU A 177 -6.21 10.02 -8.92
CA LEU A 177 -5.27 8.93 -9.25
C LEU A 177 -4.58 9.19 -10.59
N GLU A 178 -5.34 9.41 -11.65
CA GLU A 178 -4.82 9.60 -13.02
C GLU A 178 -3.94 10.85 -13.16
N SER A 179 -4.26 11.92 -12.44
CA SER A 179 -3.50 13.17 -12.52
C SER A 179 -2.21 13.17 -11.69
N LYS A 180 -2.08 12.27 -10.70
CA LYS A 180 -0.99 12.31 -9.72
C LYS A 180 -0.13 11.05 -9.65
N PHE A 181 -0.61 9.92 -10.16
CA PHE A 181 0.06 8.63 -9.99
C PHE A 181 0.09 7.81 -11.26
N SER A 182 1.00 6.84 -11.28
CA SER A 182 1.07 5.79 -12.28
C SER A 182 1.43 4.48 -11.60
N PHE A 183 0.83 3.38 -12.07
CA PHE A 183 0.91 2.07 -11.44
C PHE A 183 1.39 0.97 -12.41
N ARG A 184 1.95 1.38 -13.56
CA ARG A 184 2.36 0.49 -14.66
C ARG A 184 3.79 -0.01 -14.44
N ILE A 185 4.28 -0.75 -15.44
CA ILE A 185 5.68 -1.13 -15.59
C ILE A 185 6.19 -0.49 -16.88
N GLU A 186 7.41 0.03 -16.83
CA GLU A 186 8.11 0.53 -18.01
C GLU A 186 9.45 -0.19 -18.16
N SER A 187 9.71 -0.68 -19.37
CA SER A 187 10.92 -1.44 -19.71
C SER A 187 11.78 -0.71 -20.75
N ASP A 188 11.22 0.23 -21.52
CA ASP A 188 11.98 0.98 -22.51
C ASP A 188 12.92 1.99 -21.82
N PRO A 189 14.25 1.89 -22.02
CA PRO A 189 15.21 2.84 -21.48
C PRO A 189 14.90 4.31 -21.81
N ASN A 190 14.37 4.60 -23.01
CA ASN A 190 14.06 5.96 -23.44
C ASN A 190 12.87 6.53 -22.66
N CYS A 191 11.82 5.74 -22.50
CA CYS A 191 10.67 6.09 -21.65
C CYS A 191 11.09 6.29 -20.19
N LEU A 192 11.97 5.42 -19.65
CA LEU A 192 12.50 5.57 -18.30
C LEU A 192 13.31 6.87 -18.11
N ILE A 193 14.02 7.33 -19.15
CA ILE A 193 14.71 8.63 -19.13
C ILE A 193 13.68 9.76 -19.08
N ALA A 194 12.66 9.70 -19.94
CA ALA A 194 11.60 10.72 -20.01
C ALA A 194 10.81 10.82 -18.68
N ASN A 195 10.53 9.68 -18.04
CA ASN A 195 9.81 9.61 -16.76
C ASN A 195 10.55 10.35 -15.62
N ASN A 196 11.85 10.63 -15.75
CA ASN A 196 12.59 11.43 -14.76
C ASN A 196 12.08 12.87 -14.64
N GLN A 197 11.32 13.38 -15.61
CA GLN A 197 10.70 14.72 -15.57
C GLN A 197 9.18 14.68 -15.33
N ASP A 198 8.57 13.49 -15.19
CA ASP A 198 7.15 13.33 -14.91
C ASP A 198 6.89 12.94 -13.45
N PHE A 199 6.42 13.90 -12.65
CA PHE A 199 6.19 13.70 -11.22
C PHE A 199 5.19 12.59 -10.90
N ARG A 200 4.30 12.24 -11.84
CA ARG A 200 3.31 11.17 -11.65
C ARG A 200 3.95 9.79 -11.50
N LYS A 201 5.19 9.64 -12.01
CA LYS A 201 5.94 8.39 -12.02
C LYS A 201 6.82 8.22 -10.78
N TRP A 202 7.12 9.30 -10.06
CA TRP A 202 8.20 9.31 -9.06
C TRP A 202 7.92 8.54 -7.77
N THR A 203 6.70 8.04 -7.58
CA THR A 203 6.38 7.11 -6.48
C THR A 203 6.40 5.64 -6.91
N ASN A 204 6.57 5.36 -8.20
CA ASN A 204 6.58 4.02 -8.77
C ASN A 204 8.00 3.61 -9.17
N PRO A 205 8.67 2.70 -8.42
CA PRO A 205 10.02 2.25 -8.75
C PRO A 205 10.09 1.46 -10.06
N LEU A 206 8.95 0.98 -10.59
CA LEU A 206 8.86 0.22 -11.83
C LEU A 206 8.85 1.09 -13.09
N GLU A 207 8.78 2.42 -12.92
CA GLU A 207 8.70 3.37 -14.04
C GLU A 207 9.81 4.42 -14.01
N VAL A 208 10.72 4.35 -13.04
CA VAL A 208 11.75 5.37 -12.86
C VAL A 208 13.10 4.77 -12.55
N GLN A 209 14.15 5.36 -13.12
CA GLN A 209 15.52 4.89 -12.91
C GLN A 209 16.00 5.13 -11.48
N LEU A 210 16.99 4.39 -10.99
CA LEU A 210 17.66 4.80 -9.76
C LEU A 210 18.47 6.10 -9.98
N PRO A 211 18.78 6.86 -8.91
CA PRO A 211 19.69 8.00 -9.01
C PRO A 211 21.04 7.56 -9.59
N LYS A 212 21.63 8.42 -10.42
CA LYS A 212 22.96 8.14 -10.99
C LYS A 212 23.99 8.33 -9.88
N SER A 213 24.48 7.23 -9.33
CA SER A 213 25.46 7.24 -8.26
C SER A 213 26.31 5.97 -8.33
N LYS A 214 27.60 6.11 -8.01
CA LYS A 214 28.53 4.97 -7.89
C LYS A 214 28.64 4.50 -6.43
N ASN A 215 28.33 5.39 -5.48
CA ASN A 215 28.61 5.19 -4.06
C ASN A 215 27.35 5.02 -3.20
N LEU A 216 26.16 5.33 -3.72
CA LEU A 216 24.90 5.24 -2.99
C LEU A 216 24.58 3.79 -2.62
N LYS A 217 24.35 3.55 -1.33
CA LYS A 217 23.92 2.25 -0.81
C LYS A 217 22.41 2.27 -0.55
N ILE A 218 21.69 1.23 -0.97
CA ILE A 218 20.27 1.07 -0.68
C ILE A 218 20.11 -0.19 0.17
N LEU A 219 19.58 -0.03 1.39
CA LEU A 219 19.32 -1.12 2.33
C LEU A 219 17.81 -1.25 2.51
N CYS A 220 17.26 -2.42 2.20
CA CYS A 220 15.83 -2.71 2.38
C CYS A 220 15.66 -3.75 3.49
N LEU A 221 14.98 -3.36 4.56
CA LEU A 221 14.63 -4.21 5.68
C LEU A 221 13.11 -4.45 5.64
N TYR A 222 12.67 -5.70 5.65
CA TYR A 222 11.26 -6.04 5.66
C TYR A 222 11.01 -7.34 6.43
N GLY A 223 9.87 -7.42 7.11
CA GLY A 223 9.44 -8.63 7.81
C GLY A 223 9.06 -9.75 6.84
N VAL A 224 9.46 -10.97 7.15
CA VAL A 224 9.11 -12.19 6.40
C VAL A 224 8.65 -13.30 7.35
N GLY A 225 7.97 -14.31 6.82
CA GLY A 225 7.60 -15.51 7.59
C GLY A 225 6.39 -15.33 8.52
N LYS A 226 5.67 -14.22 8.42
CA LYS A 226 4.34 -14.03 9.05
C LYS A 226 3.27 -14.03 7.96
N PRO A 227 2.17 -14.79 8.12
CA PRO A 227 1.03 -14.70 7.21
C PRO A 227 0.50 -13.27 7.13
N THR A 228 0.43 -12.74 5.91
CA THR A 228 -0.20 -11.45 5.58
C THR A 228 -1.61 -11.67 5.05
N GLU A 229 -2.45 -10.64 5.13
CA GLU A 229 -3.90 -10.74 4.88
C GLU A 229 -4.26 -11.24 3.48
N GLU A 230 -5.15 -12.24 3.40
CA GLU A 230 -6.00 -12.52 2.24
C GLU A 230 -7.31 -11.74 2.39
N ILE A 231 -7.70 -10.96 1.38
CA ILE A 231 -8.83 -10.04 1.54
C ILE A 231 -10.12 -10.66 1.01
N ASN A 232 -10.97 -11.10 1.94
CA ASN A 232 -12.32 -11.60 1.65
C ASN A 232 -13.34 -10.45 1.76
N LEU A 233 -13.98 -10.06 0.65
CA LEU A 233 -14.97 -8.98 0.61
C LEU A 233 -16.38 -9.52 0.39
N ASN A 234 -17.29 -9.21 1.33
CA ASN A 234 -18.73 -9.50 1.19
C ASN A 234 -19.46 -8.26 0.67
N GLN A 235 -20.21 -8.37 -0.43
CA GLN A 235 -21.00 -7.24 -0.96
C GLN A 235 -22.10 -6.74 0.00
N THR A 236 -22.58 -7.57 0.93
CA THR A 236 -23.52 -7.16 1.98
C THR A 236 -22.95 -6.03 2.85
N ILE A 237 -21.62 -5.98 3.04
CA ILE A 237 -20.93 -4.89 3.75
C ILE A 237 -20.93 -3.60 2.93
N LEU A 238 -20.91 -3.70 1.60
CA LEU A 238 -20.94 -2.57 0.67
C LEU A 238 -22.37 -2.01 0.46
N ARG A 239 -23.41 -2.82 0.71
CA ARG A 239 -24.82 -2.49 0.46
C ARG A 239 -25.68 -2.25 1.71
N GLN A 240 -25.12 -2.01 2.91
CA GLN A 240 -25.97 -1.72 4.08
C GLN A 240 -26.68 -0.34 3.97
N LYS A 241 -27.84 -0.31 3.31
CA LYS A 241 -28.96 0.53 3.75
C LYS A 241 -29.41 0.05 5.14
N GLU A 242 -29.86 0.98 5.95
CA GLU A 242 -30.13 0.91 7.40
C GLU A 242 -30.57 -0.46 7.95
N PRO A 243 -30.10 -0.85 9.15
CA PRO A 243 -30.43 -2.16 9.70
C PRO A 243 -31.84 -2.14 10.30
N LYS A 244 -32.73 -3.01 9.79
CA LYS A 244 -33.73 -3.65 10.65
C LYS A 244 -33.08 -4.89 11.25
N GLN A 245 -32.90 -4.85 12.57
CA GLN A 245 -32.42 -5.95 13.39
C GLN A 245 -33.24 -7.23 13.15
N ASN A 246 -32.54 -8.37 13.07
CA ASN A 246 -32.94 -9.63 13.69
C ASN A 246 -31.76 -10.62 13.58
N VAL A 247 -30.94 -10.69 14.63
CA VAL A 247 -29.88 -11.70 14.76
C VAL A 247 -30.40 -12.82 15.64
N LYS A 248 -30.56 -14.02 15.05
CA LYS A 248 -30.62 -15.28 15.79
C LYS A 248 -29.18 -15.71 16.09
N LEU A 249 -28.86 -15.81 17.37
CA LEU A 249 -27.60 -16.38 17.86
C LEU A 249 -27.64 -17.89 17.68
N GLN A 250 -26.59 -18.46 17.07
CA GLN A 250 -26.32 -19.89 17.13
C GLN A 250 -25.03 -20.06 17.94
N GLU A 251 -25.18 -20.49 19.19
CA GLU A 251 -24.08 -20.86 20.08
C GLU A 251 -23.46 -22.18 19.60
N SER A 252 -22.13 -22.22 19.50
CA SER A 252 -21.37 -23.46 19.38
C SER A 252 -20.41 -23.59 20.56
N ASN A 253 -20.78 -24.53 21.45
CA ASN A 253 -20.02 -25.01 22.59
C ASN A 253 -18.68 -25.63 22.17
N VAL A 254 -17.55 -25.11 22.66
CA VAL A 254 -16.28 -25.85 22.70
C VAL A 254 -15.45 -25.45 23.95
N ILE A 255 -15.55 -26.33 24.95
CA ILE A 255 -14.51 -26.81 25.90
C ILE A 255 -14.05 -25.91 27.07
N ARG A 256 -14.35 -26.37 28.29
CA ARG A 256 -13.38 -26.40 29.42
C ARG A 256 -13.54 -27.69 30.24
N ASN A 257 -12.65 -28.66 30.02
CA ASN A 257 -12.32 -29.69 30.99
C ASN A 257 -10.91 -29.41 31.51
N ILE A 258 -10.82 -28.83 32.70
CA ILE A 258 -9.59 -28.80 33.51
C ILE A 258 -9.96 -29.48 34.83
N LYS A 259 -9.53 -30.72 35.02
CA LYS A 259 -9.57 -31.41 36.32
C LYS A 259 -8.32 -31.02 37.11
N HIS A 260 -8.51 -30.39 38.27
CA HIS A 260 -7.52 -30.42 39.34
C HIS A 260 -7.81 -31.62 40.28
N PRO A 261 -6.78 -32.28 40.85
CA PRO A 261 -6.96 -33.39 41.77
C PRO A 261 -7.28 -32.87 43.18
N SER A 262 -8.34 -33.39 43.78
CA SER A 262 -8.69 -33.17 45.19
C SER A 262 -7.98 -34.21 46.07
N ARG A 263 -7.36 -33.72 47.14
CA ARG A 263 -6.90 -34.50 48.29
C ARG A 263 -8.08 -35.19 48.97
N LEU A 264 -7.91 -36.48 49.27
CA LEU A 264 -8.11 -37.10 50.58
C LEU A 264 -7.03 -38.17 50.74
#